data_AF-A0A378QZ31-F1
#
_entry.id   AF-A0A378QZ31-F1
#
_cell.length_a   1.000
_cell.length_b   1.000
_cell.length_c   1.000
_cell.angle_alpha   90.00
_cell.angle_beta   90.00
_cell.angle_gamma   90.00
#
_symmetry.space_group_name_H-M   'P 1'
#
loop_
_entity.id
_entity.type
_entity.pdbx_description
1 polymer ?
#
loop_
_entity_poly.entity_id
_entity_poly.type
_entity_poly.pdbx_seq_one_letter_code
_entity_poly.pdbx_strand_id
1 'polypeptide(L)'
;MKMKNLDKKKFQLRLAYVSDYWNSSWIDNPERKKNLTQGIIDVKDNFSWCFLAFQDLILMKLIINWFHKHDINETKNYAYNYAKLQYVMSQSPYDYLGQEYAYEKRAFEGLWFLLSNHKPLIKWYSNLDHIFSQSADNPKSEQFFTKQFFIALRGDWKLLQERCEKVLADPPTSGRGKNYLIDHTFYLSLSQGDIDGMINAISQLLETKTFNRRQRMDLESGYTKDLLDTPATLYTKLAWYHGYQIQIESDYIPKEWLEMTPLENYQDEFEFMKKYSI
;
A
#
# COMPACT_ATOMS: atom_id res chain seq x y z
N MET A 1 -22.73 8.32 -13.55
CA MET A 1 -21.36 8.63 -13.13
C MET A 1 -20.40 8.01 -14.15
N LYS A 2 -19.52 8.78 -14.82
CA LYS A 2 -18.68 8.24 -15.90
C LYS A 2 -17.27 7.99 -15.36
N MET A 3 -16.99 6.74 -14.99
CA MET A 3 -15.68 6.32 -14.52
C MET A 3 -14.62 6.61 -15.59
N LYS A 4 -13.43 7.03 -15.15
CA LYS A 4 -12.34 7.33 -16.08
C LYS A 4 -11.78 6.02 -16.63
N ASN A 5 -11.80 5.89 -17.96
CA ASN A 5 -11.04 4.85 -18.65
C ASN A 5 -9.53 5.15 -18.53
N LEU A 6 -8.74 4.10 -18.42
CA LEU A 6 -7.29 4.22 -18.30
C LEU A 6 -6.69 5.00 -19.47
N ASP A 7 -5.85 5.99 -19.15
CA ASP A 7 -5.13 6.79 -20.15
C ASP A 7 -4.03 5.92 -20.76
N LYS A 8 -4.35 5.26 -21.87
CA LYS A 8 -3.45 4.31 -22.54
C LYS A 8 -2.08 4.90 -22.84
N LYS A 9 -1.98 6.19 -23.19
CA LYS A 9 -0.69 6.81 -23.48
C LYS A 9 0.16 6.94 -22.22
N LYS A 10 -0.41 7.45 -21.13
CA LYS A 10 0.31 7.57 -19.85
C LYS A 10 0.68 6.22 -19.26
N PHE A 11 -0.22 5.26 -19.36
CA PHE A 11 0.01 3.88 -18.96
C PHE A 11 1.23 3.30 -19.69
N GLN A 12 1.25 3.36 -21.02
CA GLN A 12 2.36 2.83 -21.81
C GLN A 12 3.69 3.55 -21.53
N LEU A 13 3.65 4.88 -21.37
CA LEU A 13 4.84 5.65 -20.99
C LEU A 13 5.38 5.25 -19.61
N ARG A 14 4.49 5.04 -18.63
CA ARG A 14 4.90 4.58 -17.31
C ARG A 14 5.47 3.17 -17.37
N LEU A 15 4.80 2.24 -18.04
CA LEU A 15 5.24 0.85 -18.12
C LEU A 15 6.60 0.76 -18.82
N ALA A 16 6.81 1.53 -19.88
CA ALA A 16 8.11 1.68 -20.54
C ALA A 16 9.16 2.23 -19.57
N TYR A 17 8.87 3.32 -18.85
CA TYR A 17 9.78 3.87 -17.85
C TYR A 17 10.22 2.84 -16.79
N VAL A 18 9.28 2.07 -16.23
CA VAL A 18 9.59 1.03 -15.25
C VAL A 18 10.44 -0.09 -15.88
N SER A 19 10.12 -0.48 -17.12
CA SER A 19 10.84 -1.53 -17.85
C SER A 19 12.27 -1.09 -18.23
N ASP A 20 12.45 0.14 -18.70
CA ASP A 20 13.74 0.72 -19.04
C ASP A 20 14.63 0.85 -17.81
N TYR A 21 14.05 1.30 -16.69
CA TYR A 21 14.77 1.40 -15.44
C TYR A 21 15.18 0.01 -14.93
N TRP A 22 14.30 -0.99 -14.99
CA TRP A 22 14.61 -2.40 -14.71
C TRP A 22 15.75 -2.96 -15.55
N ASN A 23 15.74 -2.69 -16.85
CA ASN A 23 16.79 -3.14 -17.78
C ASN A 23 18.04 -2.25 -17.76
N SER A 24 18.06 -1.20 -16.94
CA SER A 24 19.22 -0.32 -16.86
C SER A 24 20.39 -1.05 -16.20
N SER A 25 21.60 -0.70 -16.64
CA SER A 25 22.84 -1.16 -16.00
C SER A 25 22.93 -0.76 -14.52
N TRP A 26 22.08 0.16 -14.06
CA TRP A 26 21.99 0.54 -12.65
C TRP A 26 21.36 -0.57 -11.80
N ILE A 27 20.34 -1.28 -12.30
CA ILE A 27 19.66 -2.38 -11.58
C ILE A 27 20.40 -3.70 -11.75
N ASP A 28 20.85 -4.01 -12.96
CA ASP A 28 21.47 -5.33 -13.22
C ASP A 28 22.96 -5.41 -12.88
N ASN A 29 23.51 -4.43 -12.17
CA ASN A 29 24.90 -4.45 -11.74
C ASN A 29 25.10 -5.43 -10.55
N PRO A 30 25.83 -6.56 -10.73
CA PRO A 30 26.03 -7.55 -9.67
C PRO A 30 26.83 -7.00 -8.49
N GLU A 31 27.79 -6.10 -8.74
CA GLU A 31 28.59 -5.44 -7.71
C GLU A 31 27.72 -4.52 -6.85
N ARG A 32 26.78 -3.79 -7.46
CA ARG A 32 25.80 -2.99 -6.72
C ARG A 32 24.91 -3.87 -5.85
N LYS A 33 24.34 -4.95 -6.40
CA LYS A 33 23.50 -5.90 -5.64
C LYS A 33 24.28 -6.45 -4.43
N LYS A 34 25.55 -6.82 -4.64
CA LYS A 34 26.47 -7.24 -3.58
C LYS A 34 26.68 -6.13 -2.53
N ASN A 35 26.93 -4.90 -2.96
CA ASN A 35 27.18 -3.76 -2.05
C ASN A 35 25.94 -3.41 -1.21
N LEU A 36 24.75 -3.39 -1.81
CA LEU A 36 23.48 -3.16 -1.09
C LEU A 36 23.23 -4.27 -0.06
N THR A 37 23.44 -5.53 -0.47
CA THR A 37 23.29 -6.69 0.41
C THR A 37 24.26 -6.61 1.58
N GLN A 38 25.53 -6.29 1.32
CA GLN A 38 26.54 -6.15 2.35
C GLN A 38 26.24 -4.97 3.29
N GLY A 39 25.69 -3.86 2.78
CA GLY A 39 25.25 -2.72 3.59
C GLY A 39 24.16 -3.09 4.60
N ILE A 40 23.21 -3.94 4.19
CA ILE A 40 22.19 -4.52 5.10
C ILE A 40 22.81 -5.55 6.05
N ILE A 41 23.69 -6.44 5.59
CA ILE A 41 24.26 -7.47 6.48
C ILE A 41 25.15 -6.85 7.57
N ASP A 42 25.98 -5.89 7.21
CA ASP A 42 26.93 -5.22 8.11
C ASP A 42 26.28 -4.14 8.98
N VAL A 43 25.00 -3.81 8.72
CA VAL A 43 24.29 -2.71 9.40
C VAL A 43 25.08 -1.40 9.33
N LYS A 44 25.59 -1.04 8.14
CA LYS A 44 26.35 0.20 7.96
C LYS A 44 25.45 1.41 8.17
N ASP A 45 26.04 2.57 8.45
CA ASP A 45 25.32 3.85 8.65
C ASP A 45 24.30 4.20 7.55
N ASN A 46 24.41 3.60 6.36
CA ASN A 46 23.51 3.79 5.23
C ASN A 46 22.56 2.61 4.94
N PHE A 47 22.36 1.68 5.87
CA PHE A 47 21.51 0.52 5.65
C PHE A 47 20.04 0.91 5.32
N SER A 48 19.57 2.06 5.83
CA SER A 48 18.24 2.61 5.50
C SER A 48 18.09 2.94 4.00
N TRP A 49 19.13 3.44 3.35
CA TRP A 49 19.17 3.63 1.89
C TRP A 49 19.18 2.31 1.14
N CYS A 50 19.88 1.30 1.68
CA CYS A 50 19.90 -0.04 1.09
C CYS A 50 18.50 -0.67 1.17
N PHE A 51 17.78 -0.48 2.28
CA PHE A 51 16.40 -0.91 2.45
C PHE A 51 15.48 -0.27 1.41
N LEU A 52 15.53 1.05 1.23
CA LEU A 52 14.72 1.74 0.22
C LEU A 52 15.02 1.20 -1.19
N ALA A 53 16.30 0.95 -1.51
CA ALA A 53 16.67 0.36 -2.79
C ALA A 53 16.10 -1.05 -2.99
N PHE A 54 16.07 -1.88 -1.94
CA PHE A 54 15.45 -3.21 -2.02
C PHE A 54 13.92 -3.15 -2.13
N GLN A 55 13.27 -2.22 -1.42
CA GLN A 55 11.83 -1.99 -1.57
C GLN A 55 11.46 -1.58 -3.00
N ASP A 56 12.22 -0.64 -3.57
CA ASP A 56 12.05 -0.21 -4.96
C ASP A 56 12.25 -1.37 -5.94
N LEU A 57 13.29 -2.18 -5.72
CA LEU A 57 13.59 -3.36 -6.54
C LEU A 57 12.42 -4.35 -6.55
N ILE A 58 11.90 -4.69 -5.37
CA ILE A 58 10.76 -5.60 -5.25
C ILE A 58 9.51 -5.00 -5.91
N LEU A 59 9.24 -3.71 -5.69
CA LEU A 59 8.06 -3.06 -6.26
C LEU A 59 8.12 -3.01 -7.79
N MET A 60 9.30 -2.77 -8.38
CA MET A 60 9.47 -2.85 -9.83
C MET A 60 9.25 -4.26 -10.36
N LYS A 61 9.80 -5.29 -9.70
CA LYS A 61 9.58 -6.70 -10.06
C LYS A 61 8.09 -7.04 -10.03
N LEU A 62 7.39 -6.63 -8.98
CA LEU A 62 5.95 -6.81 -8.82
C LEU A 62 5.19 -6.21 -10.01
N ILE A 63 5.47 -4.95 -10.35
CA ILE A 63 4.78 -4.21 -11.41
C ILE A 63 5.09 -4.80 -12.79
N ILE A 64 6.36 -5.08 -13.10
CA ILE A 64 6.76 -5.71 -14.37
C ILE A 64 6.14 -7.08 -14.50
N ASN A 65 6.19 -7.89 -13.45
CA ASN A 65 5.60 -9.21 -13.46
C ASN A 65 4.10 -9.16 -13.76
N TRP A 66 3.37 -8.28 -13.07
CA TRP A 66 1.94 -8.15 -13.28
C TRP A 66 1.60 -7.66 -14.69
N PHE A 67 2.19 -6.54 -15.13
CA PHE A 67 1.76 -5.89 -16.38
C PHE A 67 2.35 -6.51 -17.66
N HIS A 68 3.40 -7.33 -17.57
CA HIS A 68 3.93 -8.06 -18.73
C HIS A 68 3.54 -9.53 -18.75
N LYS A 69 3.49 -10.21 -17.59
CA LYS A 69 3.24 -11.66 -17.53
C LYS A 69 1.85 -12.03 -17.02
N HIS A 70 1.16 -11.13 -16.31
CA HIS A 70 -0.10 -11.41 -15.63
C HIS A 70 -0.03 -12.59 -14.64
N ASP A 71 1.15 -12.86 -14.06
CA ASP A 71 1.34 -13.95 -13.10
C ASP A 71 0.97 -13.49 -11.68
N ILE A 72 -0.24 -13.82 -11.25
CA ILE A 72 -0.73 -13.45 -9.92
C ILE A 72 0.06 -14.12 -8.78
N ASN A 73 0.57 -15.33 -8.96
CA ASN A 73 1.27 -16.03 -7.90
C ASN A 73 2.64 -15.41 -7.65
N GLU A 74 3.38 -15.12 -8.72
CA GLU A 74 4.65 -14.42 -8.63
C GLU A 74 4.44 -12.97 -8.10
N THR A 75 3.37 -12.29 -8.51
CA THR A 75 2.99 -10.97 -7.96
C THR A 75 2.69 -11.02 -6.46
N LYS A 76 1.93 -12.02 -5.97
CA LYS A 76 1.69 -12.23 -4.54
C LYS A 76 3.00 -12.51 -3.79
N ASN A 77 3.93 -13.26 -4.38
CA ASN A 77 5.23 -13.52 -3.78
C ASN A 77 6.11 -12.26 -3.68
N TYR A 78 6.10 -11.39 -4.69
CA TYR A 78 6.78 -10.10 -4.58
C TYR A 78 6.12 -9.17 -3.55
N ALA A 79 4.79 -9.16 -3.46
CA ALA A 79 4.08 -8.42 -2.41
C ALA A 79 4.44 -8.93 -1.00
N TYR A 80 4.55 -10.26 -0.84
CA TYR A 80 5.08 -10.89 0.37
C TYR A 80 6.50 -10.41 0.69
N ASN A 81 7.40 -10.40 -0.29
CA ASN A 81 8.77 -9.95 -0.07
C ASN A 81 8.85 -8.48 0.32
N TYR A 82 8.01 -7.63 -0.26
CA TYR A 82 7.91 -6.23 0.14
C TYR A 82 7.50 -6.09 1.62
N ALA A 83 6.44 -6.81 2.00
CA ALA A 83 5.91 -6.82 3.36
C ALA A 83 6.91 -7.42 4.37
N LYS A 84 7.51 -8.57 4.04
CA LYS A 84 8.49 -9.25 4.89
C LYS A 84 9.76 -8.45 5.03
N LEU A 85 10.21 -7.72 4.01
CA LEU A 85 11.36 -6.83 4.12
C LEU A 85 11.12 -5.77 5.21
N GLN A 86 9.92 -5.17 5.28
CA GLN A 86 9.59 -4.24 6.38
C GLN A 86 9.62 -4.92 7.74
N TYR A 87 9.08 -6.14 7.85
CA TYR A 87 9.18 -6.92 9.08
C TYR A 87 10.64 -7.16 9.47
N VAL A 88 11.47 -7.64 8.56
CA VAL A 88 12.91 -7.88 8.77
C VAL A 88 13.59 -6.63 9.31
N MET A 89 13.37 -5.47 8.67
CA MET A 89 13.99 -4.23 9.12
C MET A 89 13.52 -3.79 10.51
N SER A 90 12.31 -4.17 10.93
CA SER A 90 11.84 -3.87 12.28
C SER A 90 12.48 -4.70 13.40
N GLN A 91 13.22 -5.75 13.04
CA GLN A 91 13.87 -6.65 13.99
C GLN A 91 15.31 -6.23 14.26
N SER A 92 15.84 -6.61 15.42
CA SER A 92 17.27 -6.48 15.71
C SER A 92 18.11 -7.22 14.65
N PRO A 93 19.26 -6.68 14.21
CA PRO A 93 19.94 -5.47 14.69
C PRO A 93 19.52 -4.16 14.00
N TYR A 94 18.47 -4.20 13.16
CA TYR A 94 18.08 -3.04 12.34
C TYR A 94 17.23 -2.05 13.11
N ASP A 95 16.24 -2.57 13.87
CA ASP A 95 15.31 -1.79 14.69
C ASP A 95 14.74 -0.56 13.95
N TYR A 96 14.47 -0.75 12.65
CA TYR A 96 14.14 0.30 11.69
C TYR A 96 12.87 -0.04 10.92
N LEU A 97 11.82 0.72 11.18
CA LEU A 97 10.58 0.58 10.41
C LEU A 97 10.52 1.49 9.18
N GLY A 98 11.49 2.39 8.97
CA GLY A 98 11.35 3.51 8.02
C GLY A 98 11.38 4.85 8.74
N GLN A 99 10.77 5.88 8.14
CA GLN A 99 10.52 7.15 8.83
C GLN A 99 9.78 6.87 10.15
N GLU A 100 10.30 7.42 11.25
CA GLU A 100 9.98 7.08 12.65
C GLU A 100 8.51 7.29 13.04
N TYR A 101 7.74 8.03 12.23
CA TYR A 101 6.33 8.34 12.49
C TYR A 101 5.42 7.85 11.36
N ALA A 102 4.18 7.48 11.70
CA ALA A 102 3.13 7.25 10.71
C ALA A 102 2.94 8.50 9.83
N TYR A 103 3.09 8.31 8.52
CA TYR A 103 2.70 9.28 7.49
C TYR A 103 1.82 8.56 6.47
N GLU A 104 1.10 9.33 5.66
CA GLU A 104 0.00 8.87 4.79
C GLU A 104 0.36 7.65 3.92
N LYS A 105 1.62 7.61 3.44
CA LYS A 105 2.14 6.49 2.64
C LYS A 105 2.08 5.15 3.35
N ARG A 106 2.14 5.11 4.68
CA ARG A 106 2.01 3.85 5.46
C ARG A 106 0.69 3.16 5.14
N ALA A 107 -0.43 3.87 5.16
CA ALA A 107 -1.71 3.26 4.80
C ALA A 107 -1.66 2.64 3.39
N PHE A 108 -1.01 3.31 2.43
CA PHE A 108 -0.89 2.82 1.05
C PHE A 108 0.06 1.64 0.89
N GLU A 109 1.14 1.57 1.69
CA GLU A 109 2.00 0.39 1.76
C GLU A 109 1.24 -0.85 2.24
N GLY A 110 0.15 -0.65 3.01
CA GLY A 110 -0.80 -1.69 3.39
C GLY A 110 -1.36 -2.50 2.21
N LEU A 111 -1.36 -1.94 0.99
CA LEU A 111 -1.76 -2.67 -0.21
C LEU A 111 -0.88 -3.91 -0.43
N TRP A 112 0.43 -3.81 -0.21
CA TRP A 112 1.35 -4.92 -0.44
C TRP A 112 1.19 -6.02 0.61
N PHE A 113 0.90 -5.64 1.86
CA PHE A 113 0.56 -6.60 2.91
C PHE A 113 -0.70 -7.37 2.56
N LEU A 114 -1.77 -6.67 2.17
CA LEU A 114 -3.00 -7.31 1.75
C LEU A 114 -2.77 -8.15 0.49
N LEU A 115 -2.10 -7.63 -0.55
CA LEU A 115 -1.82 -8.33 -1.82
C LEU A 115 -1.06 -9.64 -1.60
N SER A 116 -0.18 -9.71 -0.62
CA SER A 116 0.52 -10.95 -0.28
C SER A 116 -0.42 -12.08 0.19
N ASN A 117 -1.59 -11.73 0.74
CA ASN A 117 -2.49 -12.62 1.47
C ASN A 117 -1.82 -13.37 2.65
N HIS A 118 -0.61 -12.95 3.09
CA HIS A 118 0.14 -13.62 4.15
C HIS A 118 -0.35 -13.17 5.53
N LYS A 119 -1.25 -13.95 6.13
CA LYS A 119 -1.94 -13.61 7.39
C LYS A 119 -1.01 -13.17 8.53
N PRO A 120 0.13 -13.84 8.80
CA PRO A 120 1.05 -13.38 9.86
C PRO A 120 1.60 -11.97 9.62
N LEU A 121 1.91 -11.61 8.36
CA LEU A 121 2.42 -10.28 8.02
C LEU A 121 1.34 -9.22 8.13
N ILE A 122 0.11 -9.52 7.69
CA ILE A 122 -1.03 -8.63 7.85
C ILE A 122 -1.29 -8.36 9.34
N LYS A 123 -1.26 -9.42 10.17
CA LYS A 123 -1.44 -9.32 11.62
C LYS A 123 -0.32 -8.53 12.29
N TRP A 124 0.93 -8.75 11.90
CA TRP A 124 2.05 -7.95 12.41
C TRP A 124 1.86 -6.47 12.06
N TYR A 125 1.57 -6.19 10.79
CA TYR A 125 1.40 -4.83 10.29
C TYR A 125 0.25 -4.09 10.99
N SER A 126 -0.87 -4.76 11.22
CA SER A 126 -2.03 -4.18 11.92
C SER A 126 -1.77 -3.79 13.38
N ASN A 127 -0.67 -4.27 13.97
CA ASN A 127 -0.32 -4.04 15.38
C ASN A 127 0.88 -3.10 15.57
N LEU A 128 1.23 -2.31 14.55
CA LEU A 128 2.26 -1.27 14.65
C LEU A 128 1.76 0.00 15.39
N ASP A 129 1.03 -0.13 16.50
CA ASP A 129 0.45 1.05 17.20
C ASP A 129 1.50 2.04 17.72
N HIS A 130 2.71 1.56 18.03
CA HIS A 130 3.79 2.36 18.58
C HIS A 130 4.31 3.45 17.62
N ILE A 131 4.00 3.37 16.32
CA ILE A 131 4.41 4.37 15.32
C ILE A 131 3.54 5.64 15.35
N PHE A 132 2.44 5.61 16.09
CA PHE A 132 1.51 6.73 16.25
C PHE A 132 1.84 7.53 17.50
N SER A 133 1.93 8.86 17.35
CA SER A 133 2.04 9.80 18.46
C SER A 133 0.65 10.23 18.94
N GLN A 134 0.60 11.06 20.00
CA GLN A 134 -0.63 11.67 20.50
C GLN A 134 -1.39 12.47 19.41
N SER A 135 -0.70 12.90 18.35
CA SER A 135 -1.35 13.59 17.24
C SER A 135 -2.38 12.73 16.52
N ALA A 136 -2.28 11.39 16.60
CA ALA A 136 -3.21 10.46 15.97
C ALA A 136 -4.64 10.50 16.52
N ASP A 137 -4.90 11.24 17.61
CA ASP A 137 -6.23 11.46 18.18
C ASP A 137 -6.81 12.84 17.84
N ASN A 138 -6.04 13.70 17.16
CA ASN A 138 -6.50 14.97 16.59
C ASN A 138 -7.11 14.73 15.19
N PRO A 139 -8.43 14.94 14.98
CA PRO A 139 -9.10 14.72 13.68
C PRO A 139 -8.57 15.52 12.50
N LYS A 140 -7.71 16.52 12.76
CA LYS A 140 -7.09 17.38 11.75
C LYS A 140 -5.66 16.95 11.38
N SER A 141 -5.12 15.89 12.01
CA SER A 141 -3.76 15.40 11.77
C SER A 141 -3.68 14.30 10.72
N GLU A 142 -2.54 14.20 10.03
CA GLU A 142 -2.27 13.13 9.06
C GLU A 142 -2.20 11.75 9.73
N GLN A 143 -1.73 11.71 10.98
CA GLN A 143 -1.69 10.47 11.76
C GLN A 143 -3.09 9.97 12.11
N PHE A 144 -4.05 10.87 12.33
CA PHE A 144 -5.44 10.47 12.55
C PHE A 144 -6.00 9.77 11.31
N PHE A 145 -5.76 10.32 10.12
CA PHE A 145 -6.18 9.71 8.85
C PHE A 145 -5.53 8.35 8.63
N THR A 146 -4.22 8.26 8.86
CA THR A 146 -3.46 7.01 8.72
C THR A 146 -3.94 5.94 9.71
N LYS A 147 -4.22 6.30 10.97
CA LYS A 147 -4.67 5.37 12.02
C LYS A 147 -5.99 4.67 11.68
N GLN A 148 -6.87 5.32 10.90
CA GLN A 148 -8.13 4.70 10.46
C GLN A 148 -7.89 3.41 9.66
N PHE A 149 -6.87 3.39 8.80
CA PHE A 149 -6.51 2.19 8.06
C PHE A 149 -6.14 1.02 8.98
N PHE A 150 -5.34 1.27 10.03
CA PHE A 150 -4.90 0.23 10.96
C PHE A 150 -6.04 -0.26 11.86
N ILE A 151 -6.94 0.63 12.28
CA ILE A 151 -8.17 0.27 12.99
C ILE A 151 -9.06 -0.60 12.10
N ALA A 152 -9.24 -0.20 10.83
CA ALA A 152 -9.99 -0.98 9.85
C ALA A 152 -9.36 -2.36 9.63
N LEU A 153 -8.04 -2.45 9.43
CA LEU A 153 -7.32 -3.71 9.25
C LEU A 153 -7.49 -4.69 10.41
N ARG A 154 -7.71 -4.18 11.63
CA ARG A 154 -8.03 -4.99 12.82
C ARG A 154 -9.49 -5.37 12.95
N GLY A 155 -10.38 -4.71 12.22
CA GLY A 155 -11.82 -4.88 12.35
C GLY A 155 -12.40 -4.30 13.64
N ASP A 156 -11.76 -3.26 14.21
CA ASP A 156 -12.31 -2.56 15.38
C ASP A 156 -13.39 -1.55 14.93
N TRP A 157 -14.56 -2.10 14.59
CA TRP A 157 -15.65 -1.37 13.94
C TRP A 157 -16.22 -0.25 14.77
N LYS A 158 -16.35 -0.46 16.09
CA LYS A 158 -16.88 0.56 16.99
C LYS A 158 -15.96 1.78 17.02
N LEU A 159 -14.66 1.58 17.23
CA LEU A 159 -13.69 2.66 17.24
C LEU A 159 -13.58 3.34 15.86
N LEU A 160 -13.64 2.57 14.78
CA LEU A 160 -13.58 3.11 13.42
C LEU A 160 -14.76 4.05 13.15
N GLN A 161 -15.97 3.61 13.48
CA GLN A 161 -17.20 4.36 13.32
C GLN A 161 -17.17 5.67 14.11
N GLU A 162 -16.90 5.62 15.42
CA GLU A 162 -16.83 6.81 16.29
C GLU A 162 -15.88 7.88 15.74
N ARG A 163 -14.72 7.44 15.24
CA ARG A 163 -13.69 8.33 14.71
C ARG A 163 -14.06 8.93 13.35
N CYS A 164 -14.69 8.16 12.46
CA CYS A 164 -15.14 8.64 11.17
C CYS A 164 -16.35 9.59 11.30
N GLU A 165 -17.32 9.27 12.15
CA GLU A 165 -18.47 10.14 12.44
C GLU A 165 -18.02 11.50 12.98
N LYS A 166 -17.00 11.53 13.83
CA LYS A 166 -16.42 12.79 14.34
C LYS A 166 -15.90 13.69 13.23
N VAL A 167 -15.28 13.14 12.19
CA VAL A 167 -14.79 13.92 11.05
C VAL A 167 -15.94 14.34 10.14
N LEU A 168 -16.91 13.47 9.91
CA LEU A 168 -18.03 13.74 9.00
C LEU A 168 -19.08 14.70 9.58
N ALA A 169 -19.16 14.81 10.92
CA ALA A 169 -20.01 15.79 11.60
C ALA A 169 -19.49 17.24 11.49
N ASP A 170 -18.17 17.43 11.42
CA ASP A 170 -17.51 18.73 11.20
C ASP A 170 -16.44 18.61 10.10
N PRO A 171 -16.85 18.46 8.84
CA PRO A 171 -15.95 18.10 7.75
C PRO A 171 -14.96 19.24 7.44
N PRO A 172 -13.66 18.93 7.26
CA PRO A 172 -12.69 19.94 6.84
C PRO A 172 -13.08 20.57 5.50
N THR A 173 -13.27 21.89 5.48
CA THR A 173 -13.71 22.63 4.29
C THR A 173 -12.55 23.08 3.39
N SER A 174 -11.31 23.03 3.88
CA SER A 174 -10.10 23.43 3.16
C SER A 174 -8.87 22.61 3.57
N GLY A 175 -7.76 22.79 2.86
CA GLY A 175 -6.49 22.11 3.14
C GLY A 175 -6.48 20.61 2.82
N ARG A 176 -5.49 19.91 3.36
CA ARG A 176 -5.30 18.46 3.12
C ARG A 176 -6.45 17.62 3.67
N GLY A 177 -7.01 17.98 4.82
CA GLY A 177 -8.11 17.22 5.44
C GLY A 177 -9.33 17.03 4.53
N LYS A 178 -9.64 18.00 3.67
CA LYS A 178 -10.73 17.86 2.68
C LYS A 178 -10.50 16.71 1.72
N ASN A 179 -9.24 16.45 1.35
CA ASN A 179 -8.90 15.36 0.43
C ASN A 179 -9.18 13.99 1.07
N TYR A 180 -9.16 13.86 2.40
CA TYR A 180 -9.33 12.62 3.17
C TYR A 180 -10.76 12.31 3.59
N LEU A 181 -11.72 13.20 3.29
CA LEU A 181 -13.13 12.98 3.59
C LEU A 181 -13.66 11.68 2.97
N ILE A 182 -13.21 11.36 1.77
CA ILE A 182 -13.66 10.15 1.07
C ILE A 182 -13.19 8.86 1.74
N ASP A 183 -12.00 8.88 2.32
CA ASP A 183 -11.42 7.77 3.07
C ASP A 183 -12.26 7.52 4.32
N HIS A 184 -12.69 8.59 5.02
CA HIS A 184 -13.61 8.48 6.15
C HIS A 184 -14.99 7.95 5.74
N THR A 185 -15.54 8.38 4.61
CA THR A 185 -16.79 7.83 4.07
C THR A 185 -16.65 6.34 3.78
N PHE A 186 -15.55 5.92 3.15
CA PHE A 186 -15.26 4.51 2.90
C PHE A 186 -15.16 3.71 4.20
N TYR A 187 -14.36 4.17 5.18
CA TYR A 187 -14.18 3.48 6.45
C TYR A 187 -15.46 3.39 7.29
N LEU A 188 -16.31 4.41 7.26
CA LEU A 188 -17.63 4.37 7.91
C LEU A 188 -18.54 3.34 7.24
N SER A 189 -18.57 3.32 5.91
CA SER A 189 -19.36 2.34 5.15
C SER A 189 -18.86 0.91 5.44
N LEU A 190 -17.53 0.72 5.48
CA LEU A 190 -16.91 -0.55 5.83
C LEU A 190 -17.28 -1.01 7.25
N SER A 191 -17.26 -0.12 8.25
CA SER A 191 -17.63 -0.48 9.63
C SER A 191 -19.11 -0.81 9.79
N GLN A 192 -19.96 -0.28 8.91
CA GLN A 192 -21.41 -0.52 8.90
C GLN A 192 -21.81 -1.71 8.02
N GLY A 193 -20.88 -2.27 7.25
CA GLY A 193 -21.18 -3.28 6.23
C GLY A 193 -22.00 -2.75 5.05
N ASP A 194 -21.98 -1.43 4.83
CA ASP A 194 -22.68 -0.76 3.73
C ASP A 194 -21.91 -0.94 2.42
N ILE A 195 -22.32 -1.97 1.65
CA ILE A 195 -21.71 -2.31 0.36
C ILE A 195 -21.86 -1.17 -0.65
N ASP A 196 -23.03 -0.53 -0.72
CA ASP A 196 -23.29 0.54 -1.67
C ASP A 196 -22.47 1.79 -1.32
N GLY A 197 -22.36 2.11 -0.02
CA GLY A 197 -21.50 3.16 0.50
C GLY A 197 -20.02 2.93 0.16
N MET A 198 -19.52 1.70 0.33
CA MET A 198 -18.16 1.33 -0.06
C MET A 198 -17.91 1.51 -1.57
N ILE A 199 -18.80 0.99 -2.41
CA ILE A 199 -18.70 1.11 -3.88
C ILE A 199 -18.74 2.58 -4.30
N ASN A 200 -19.63 3.38 -3.70
CA ASN A 200 -19.74 4.81 -4.02
C ASN A 200 -18.47 5.58 -3.65
N ALA A 201 -17.90 5.32 -2.47
CA ALA A 201 -16.66 5.97 -2.04
C ALA A 201 -15.48 5.61 -2.96
N ILE A 202 -15.34 4.34 -3.34
CA ILE A 202 -14.26 3.92 -4.24
C ILE A 202 -14.48 4.45 -5.67
N SER A 203 -15.72 4.46 -6.16
CA SER A 203 -16.04 5.02 -7.47
C SER A 203 -15.65 6.49 -7.58
N GLN A 204 -15.88 7.27 -6.51
CA GLN A 204 -15.48 8.66 -6.42
C GLN A 204 -13.96 8.87 -6.33
N LEU A 205 -13.19 7.91 -5.79
CA LEU A 205 -11.72 7.90 -5.88
C LEU A 205 -11.24 7.80 -7.33
N LEU A 206 -11.94 7.01 -8.14
CA LEU A 206 -11.62 6.82 -9.55
C LEU A 206 -12.02 8.01 -10.44
N GLU A 207 -12.80 8.96 -9.92
CA GLU A 207 -13.19 10.17 -10.64
C GLU A 207 -12.10 11.25 -10.63
N THR A 208 -12.01 12.02 -11.72
CA THR A 208 -10.96 13.04 -11.89
C THR A 208 -11.26 14.39 -11.25
N LYS A 209 -12.50 14.61 -10.81
CA LYS A 209 -13.01 15.95 -10.43
C LYS A 209 -13.19 16.14 -8.92
N THR A 210 -13.08 15.07 -8.14
CA THR A 210 -13.57 15.01 -6.74
C THR A 210 -12.57 15.57 -5.71
N PHE A 211 -11.26 15.55 -6.00
CA PHE A 211 -10.20 16.06 -5.12
C PHE A 211 -9.00 16.56 -5.92
N ASN A 212 -8.06 17.25 -5.27
CA ASN A 212 -6.79 17.64 -5.91
C ASN A 212 -5.95 16.36 -6.14
N ARG A 213 -6.30 15.61 -7.18
CA ARG A 213 -5.72 14.31 -7.54
C ARG A 213 -4.20 14.39 -7.65
N ARG A 214 -3.62 15.53 -8.01
CA ARG A 214 -2.15 15.72 -7.99
C ARG A 214 -1.57 15.43 -6.61
N GLN A 215 -2.14 15.98 -5.53
CA GLN A 215 -1.63 15.78 -4.17
C GLN A 215 -1.72 14.31 -3.71
N ARG A 216 -2.76 13.57 -4.14
CA ARG A 216 -2.85 12.12 -3.86
C ARG A 216 -1.96 11.29 -4.78
N MET A 217 -1.81 11.67 -6.05
CA MET A 217 -0.89 11.02 -6.98
C MET A 217 0.57 11.26 -6.65
N ASP A 218 0.90 12.28 -5.85
CA ASP A 218 2.25 12.49 -5.31
C ASP A 218 2.58 11.47 -4.20
N LEU A 219 1.56 10.82 -3.63
CA LEU A 219 1.73 9.71 -2.69
C LEU A 219 1.84 8.35 -3.40
N GLU A 220 1.49 8.27 -4.68
CA GLU A 220 1.73 7.07 -5.48
C GLU A 220 3.21 6.95 -5.81
N SER A 221 3.70 5.71 -5.81
CA SER A 221 5.07 5.44 -6.23
C SER A 221 5.27 5.82 -7.69
N GLY A 222 6.49 6.26 -8.03
CA GLY A 222 6.92 6.44 -9.42
C GLY A 222 6.82 5.17 -10.27
N TYR A 223 6.64 4.00 -9.64
CA TYR A 223 6.44 2.72 -10.33
C TYR A 223 4.97 2.34 -10.51
N THR A 224 4.04 2.84 -9.68
CA THR A 224 2.60 2.49 -9.76
C THR A 224 1.76 3.56 -10.46
N LYS A 225 2.22 4.81 -10.42
CA LYS A 225 1.53 5.98 -10.96
C LYS A 225 1.13 5.81 -12.42
N ASP A 226 -0.15 6.02 -12.72
CA ASP A 226 -0.76 5.83 -14.06
C ASP A 226 -0.96 4.35 -14.49
N LEU A 227 -0.50 3.36 -13.70
CA LEU A 227 -0.74 1.93 -13.96
C LEU A 227 -1.92 1.37 -13.17
N LEU A 228 -2.09 1.82 -11.93
CA LEU A 228 -3.21 1.47 -11.05
C LEU A 228 -3.61 2.70 -10.23
N ASP A 229 -4.76 2.63 -9.56
CA ASP A 229 -5.14 3.59 -8.52
C ASP A 229 -4.93 2.94 -7.16
N THR A 230 -3.84 3.33 -6.47
CA THR A 230 -3.37 2.65 -5.26
C THR A 230 -4.40 2.70 -4.12
N PRO A 231 -5.01 3.86 -3.81
CA PRO A 231 -6.08 3.94 -2.79
C PRO A 231 -7.31 3.13 -3.16
N ALA A 232 -7.79 3.21 -4.40
CA ALA A 232 -8.98 2.47 -4.82
C ALA A 232 -8.74 0.95 -4.77
N THR A 233 -7.57 0.50 -5.21
CA THR A 233 -7.17 -0.92 -5.13
C THR A 233 -7.05 -1.39 -3.68
N LEU A 234 -6.42 -0.58 -2.81
CA LEU A 234 -6.29 -0.84 -1.38
C LEU A 234 -7.65 -1.03 -0.71
N TYR A 235 -8.58 -0.10 -0.92
CA TYR A 235 -9.90 -0.13 -0.29
C TYR A 235 -10.77 -1.26 -0.80
N THR A 236 -10.70 -1.55 -2.09
CA THR A 236 -11.37 -2.72 -2.68
C THR A 236 -10.86 -3.99 -2.03
N LYS A 237 -9.54 -4.14 -1.90
CA LYS A 237 -8.94 -5.32 -1.28
C LYS A 237 -9.19 -5.40 0.24
N LEU A 238 -9.23 -4.27 0.94
CA LEU A 238 -9.57 -4.22 2.37
C LEU A 238 -11.01 -4.67 2.61
N ALA A 239 -11.96 -4.27 1.75
CA ALA A 239 -13.34 -4.77 1.81
C ALA A 239 -13.38 -6.30 1.64
N TRP A 240 -12.65 -6.84 0.66
CA TRP A 240 -12.52 -8.29 0.46
C TRP A 240 -11.89 -9.01 1.64
N TYR A 241 -10.86 -8.43 2.26
CA TYR A 241 -10.23 -8.96 3.47
C TYR A 241 -11.23 -9.11 4.63
N HIS A 242 -12.24 -8.25 4.69
CA HIS A 242 -13.33 -8.33 5.67
C HIS A 242 -14.58 -9.07 5.18
N GLY A 243 -14.50 -9.78 4.04
CA GLY A 243 -15.57 -10.63 3.53
C GLY A 243 -16.56 -9.94 2.59
N TYR A 244 -16.37 -8.67 2.26
CA TYR A 244 -17.20 -7.94 1.31
C TYR A 244 -16.59 -8.04 -0.10
N GLN A 245 -17.10 -8.97 -0.92
CA GLN A 245 -16.64 -9.21 -2.30
C GLN A 245 -17.17 -8.17 -3.28
N ILE A 246 -16.85 -6.90 -3.06
CA ILE A 246 -17.30 -5.80 -3.91
C ILE A 246 -16.63 -5.87 -5.30
N GLN A 247 -17.40 -5.52 -6.33
CA GLN A 247 -16.95 -5.52 -7.73
C GLN A 247 -16.97 -4.09 -8.25
N ILE A 248 -15.85 -3.64 -8.81
CA ILE A 248 -15.69 -2.29 -9.35
C ILE A 248 -15.09 -2.41 -10.74
N GLU A 249 -15.87 -2.03 -11.75
CA GLU A 249 -15.45 -2.05 -13.14
C GLU A 249 -14.48 -0.90 -13.42
N SER A 250 -13.19 -1.14 -13.24
CA SER A 250 -12.13 -0.16 -13.51
C SER A 250 -10.85 -0.80 -14.01
N ASP A 251 -10.32 -0.29 -15.12
CA ASP A 251 -9.00 -0.64 -15.64
C ASP A 251 -7.85 -0.31 -14.65
N TYR A 252 -8.10 0.54 -13.65
CA TYR A 252 -7.13 0.92 -12.63
C TYR A 252 -7.09 -0.01 -11.42
N ILE A 253 -8.01 -0.98 -11.33
CA ILE A 253 -8.08 -1.96 -10.24
C ILE A 253 -7.92 -3.36 -10.85
N PRO A 254 -6.76 -4.01 -10.69
CA PRO A 254 -6.60 -5.39 -11.16
C PRO A 254 -7.51 -6.35 -10.38
N LYS A 255 -8.54 -6.90 -11.04
CA LYS A 255 -9.53 -7.77 -10.39
C LYS A 255 -8.90 -9.03 -9.77
N GLU A 256 -7.84 -9.56 -10.39
CA GLU A 256 -7.13 -10.74 -9.94
C GLU A 256 -6.39 -10.51 -8.61
N TRP A 257 -6.10 -9.24 -8.28
CA TRP A 257 -5.45 -8.89 -7.02
C TRP A 257 -6.41 -8.97 -5.83
N LEU A 258 -7.73 -8.98 -6.04
CA LEU A 258 -8.71 -8.91 -4.97
C LEU A 258 -8.85 -10.24 -4.20
N GLU A 259 -8.66 -11.34 -4.90
CA GLU A 259 -8.70 -12.71 -4.39
C GLU A 259 -7.80 -12.87 -3.12
N MET A 260 -8.33 -13.53 -2.07
CA MET A 260 -7.76 -13.56 -0.72
C MET A 260 -7.08 -14.89 -0.34
N THR A 261 -7.02 -15.86 -1.25
CA THR A 261 -6.36 -17.15 -1.04
C THR A 261 -4.84 -16.92 -0.91
N PRO A 262 -4.22 -17.36 0.20
CA PRO A 262 -2.78 -17.27 0.36
C PRO A 262 -2.05 -18.19 -0.63
N LEU A 263 -0.76 -17.92 -0.87
CA LEU A 263 0.08 -18.87 -1.58
C LEU A 263 0.31 -20.11 -0.72
N GLU A 264 0.44 -21.27 -1.36
CA GLU A 264 0.84 -22.50 -0.66
C GLU A 264 2.27 -22.38 -0.08
N ASN A 265 3.15 -21.71 -0.83
CA ASN A 265 4.54 -21.51 -0.45
C ASN A 265 4.99 -20.10 -0.85
N TYR A 266 5.65 -19.41 0.09
CA TYR A 266 6.28 -18.12 -0.13
C TYR A 266 7.79 -18.29 -0.21
N GLN A 267 8.44 -17.57 -1.13
CA GLN A 267 9.88 -17.62 -1.37
C GLN A 267 10.51 -16.28 -1.03
N ASP A 268 11.56 -16.31 -0.21
CA ASP A 268 12.35 -15.13 0.11
C ASP A 268 13.23 -14.74 -1.07
N GLU A 269 13.12 -13.49 -1.48
CA GLU A 269 13.86 -12.88 -2.58
C GLU A 269 15.34 -12.69 -2.25
N PHE A 270 15.66 -12.41 -0.98
CA PHE A 270 17.02 -12.15 -0.53
C PHE A 270 17.43 -13.12 0.57
N GLU A 271 18.64 -13.69 0.46
CA GLU A 271 19.17 -14.66 1.43
C GLU A 271 19.13 -14.17 2.88
N PHE A 272 19.39 -12.88 3.12
CA PHE A 272 19.38 -12.32 4.47
C PHE A 272 17.99 -12.32 5.12
N MET A 273 16.91 -12.43 4.34
CA MET A 273 15.54 -12.48 4.87
C MET A 273 15.20 -13.86 5.44
N LYS A 274 15.88 -14.93 4.98
CA LYS A 274 15.60 -16.32 5.39
C LYS A 274 15.84 -16.59 6.87
N LYS A 275 16.69 -15.79 7.53
CA LYS A 275 16.96 -15.90 8.97
C LYS A 275 15.81 -15.35 9.84
N TYR A 276 14.81 -14.70 9.24
CA TYR A 276 13.67 -14.13 9.95
C TYR A 276 12.39 -14.90 9.65
N SER A 277 11.75 -15.40 10.70
CA SER A 277 10.46 -16.10 10.63
C SER A 277 9.34 -15.20 11.16
N ILE A 278 8.14 -15.32 10.58
CA ILE A 278 6.91 -14.66 10.99
C ILE A 278 5.70 -15.54 10.75
#